data_AF-A0A087C1I0-F1
#
_entry.id   AF-A0A087C1I0-F1
#
_cell.length_a   1.000
_cell.length_b   1.000
_cell.length_c   1.000
_cell.angle_alpha   90.00
_cell.angle_beta   90.00
_cell.angle_gamma   90.00
#
_symmetry.space_group_name_H-M   'P 1'
#
loop_
_entity.id
_entity.type
_entity.pdbx_description
1 polymer ?
#
loop_
_entity_poly.entity_id
_entity_poly.type
_entity_poly.pdbx_seq_one_letter_code
_entity_poly.pdbx_strand_id
1 'polypeptide(L)'
;MATITGLLGSLTHWLVLASQWFHDWDITLLTSALIVLVVIAGVTGRAAMGPRLWMQLVWGTVTVVVGLIEVAIIWTIVTRYLPVCDMSALIRNILRHEPSTVIA
;
A
#
# COMPACT_ATOMS: atom_id res chain seq x y z
N MET A 1 11.83 -18.37 -13.53
CA MET A 1 12.20 -16.96 -13.36
C MET A 1 11.33 -16.02 -14.18
N ALA A 2 11.12 -16.26 -15.49
CA ALA A 2 10.34 -15.37 -16.37
C ALA A 2 8.85 -15.14 -15.99
N THR A 3 8.19 -16.11 -15.36
CA THR A 3 6.78 -16.00 -14.96
C THR A 3 6.57 -15.14 -13.71
N ILE A 4 7.49 -15.22 -12.74
CA ILE A 4 7.43 -14.45 -11.49
C ILE A 4 7.71 -12.97 -11.76
N THR A 5 8.68 -12.67 -12.64
CA THR A 5 8.95 -11.28 -13.06
C THR A 5 7.81 -10.69 -13.88
N GLY A 6 7.17 -11.49 -14.73
CA GLY A 6 5.96 -11.06 -15.46
C GLY A 6 4.77 -10.79 -14.53
N LEU A 7 4.55 -11.66 -13.54
CA LEU A 7 3.52 -11.47 -12.51
C LEU A 7 3.80 -10.22 -11.67
N LEU A 8 5.04 -10.04 -11.21
CA LEU A 8 5.45 -8.85 -10.48
C LEU A 8 5.19 -7.59 -11.30
N GLY A 9 5.64 -7.54 -12.56
CA GLY A 9 5.42 -6.38 -13.44
C GLY A 9 3.92 -6.05 -13.60
N SER A 10 3.08 -7.07 -13.77
CA SER A 10 1.63 -6.89 -13.84
C SER A 10 1.03 -6.37 -12.53
N LEU A 11 1.50 -6.88 -11.39
CA LEU A 11 1.09 -6.41 -10.07
C LEU A 11 1.53 -4.97 -9.83
N THR A 12 2.75 -4.58 -10.23
CA THR A 12 3.24 -3.21 -10.09
C THR A 12 2.43 -2.25 -10.94
N HIS A 13 2.13 -2.61 -12.20
CA HIS A 13 1.26 -1.79 -13.05
C HIS A 13 -0.14 -1.65 -12.48
N TRP A 14 -0.71 -2.75 -11.97
CA TRP A 14 -1.99 -2.70 -11.27
C TRP A 14 -1.93 -1.79 -10.04
N LEU A 15 -0.87 -1.86 -9.23
CA LEU A 15 -0.65 -0.99 -8.06
C LEU A 15 -0.61 0.48 -8.46
N VAL A 16 0.11 0.81 -9.53
CA VAL A 16 0.23 2.19 -10.02
C VAL A 16 -1.14 2.69 -10.51
N LEU A 17 -1.85 1.91 -11.31
CA LEU A 17 -3.21 2.27 -11.74
C LEU A 17 -4.15 2.42 -10.55
N ALA A 18 -4.14 1.49 -9.60
CA ALA A 18 -4.97 1.56 -8.40
C ALA A 18 -4.64 2.80 -7.55
N SER A 19 -3.36 3.20 -7.45
CA SER A 19 -2.98 4.39 -6.70
C SER A 19 -3.50 5.70 -7.30
N GLN A 20 -3.70 5.75 -8.62
CA GLN A 20 -4.30 6.92 -9.27
C GLN A 20 -5.74 7.17 -8.81
N TRP A 21 -6.51 6.12 -8.52
CA TRP A 21 -7.87 6.24 -8.00
C TRP A 21 -7.93 6.89 -6.62
N PHE A 22 -6.86 6.75 -5.83
CA PHE A 22 -6.75 7.29 -4.48
C PHE A 22 -5.89 8.57 -4.42
N HIS A 23 -5.44 9.08 -5.57
CA HIS A 23 -4.51 10.20 -5.64
C HIS A 23 -5.12 11.52 -5.13
N ASP A 24 -6.40 11.75 -5.45
CA ASP A 24 -7.16 12.93 -5.00
C ASP A 24 -7.58 12.87 -3.52
N TRP A 25 -7.36 11.74 -2.84
CA TRP A 25 -7.76 11.60 -1.44
C TRP A 25 -6.73 12.26 -0.51
N ASP A 26 -7.23 12.94 0.52
CA ASP A 26 -6.39 13.54 1.56
C ASP A 26 -5.73 12.46 2.44
N ILE A 27 -4.58 12.74 3.07
CA ILE A 27 -3.89 11.79 3.95
C ILE A 27 -4.75 11.36 5.14
N THR A 28 -5.57 12.27 5.68
CA THR A 28 -6.49 11.94 6.77
C THR A 28 -7.55 10.94 6.29
N LEU A 29 -8.04 11.10 5.06
CA LEU A 29 -8.99 10.19 4.43
C LEU A 29 -8.34 8.84 4.14
N LEU A 30 -7.16 8.82 3.52
CA LEU A 30 -6.39 7.60 3.24
C LEU A 30 -6.10 6.80 4.52
N THR A 31 -5.64 7.49 5.57
CA THR A 31 -5.32 6.85 6.86
C THR A 31 -6.57 6.33 7.55
N SER A 32 -7.66 7.11 7.56
CA SER A 32 -8.93 6.66 8.14
C SER A 32 -9.52 5.45 7.39
N ALA A 33 -9.48 5.46 6.06
CA ALA A 33 -9.91 4.35 5.22
C ALA A 33 -9.06 3.11 5.46
N LEU A 34 -7.74 3.26 5.59
CA LEU A 34 -6.84 2.16 5.93
C LEU A 34 -7.22 1.51 7.26
N ILE A 35 -7.47 2.30 8.31
CA ILE A 35 -7.88 1.77 9.63
C ILE A 35 -9.19 0.99 9.51
N VAL A 36 -10.18 1.52 8.80
CA VAL A 36 -11.46 0.84 8.59
C VAL A 36 -11.27 -0.47 7.82
N LEU A 37 -10.43 -0.46 6.77
CA LEU A 37 -10.12 -1.66 5.99
C LEU A 37 -9.41 -2.71 6.85
N VAL A 38 -8.48 -2.33 7.72
CA VAL A 38 -7.79 -3.26 8.64
C VAL A 38 -8.78 -3.90 9.59
N VAL A 39 -9.72 -3.13 10.13
CA VAL A 39 -10.77 -3.66 11.01
C VAL A 39 -11.66 -4.64 10.24
N ILE A 40 -12.07 -4.30 9.01
CA ILE A 40 -12.86 -5.18 8.17
C ILE A 40 -12.08 -6.45 7.82
N ALA A 41 -10.82 -6.34 7.40
CA ALA A 41 -9.93 -7.45 7.11
C ALA A 41 -9.79 -8.39 8.31
N GLY A 42 -9.69 -7.83 9.52
CA GLY A 42 -9.67 -8.61 10.77
C GLY A 42 -10.98 -9.35 11.02
N VAL A 43 -12.13 -8.71 10.79
CA VAL A 43 -13.46 -9.34 10.95
C VAL A 43 -13.69 -10.42 9.89
N THR A 44 -13.39 -10.14 8.63
CA THR A 44 -13.57 -11.08 7.51
C THR A 44 -12.56 -12.23 7.57
N GLY A 45 -11.33 -11.96 8.01
CA GLY A 45 -10.32 -12.99 8.24
C GLY A 45 -10.75 -13.98 9.32
N ARG A 46 -11.36 -13.50 10.41
CA ARG A 46 -11.97 -14.39 11.41
C ARG A 46 -13.19 -15.14 10.88
N ALA A 47 -14.01 -14.51 10.04
CA ALA A 47 -15.14 -15.19 9.39
C ALA A 47 -14.68 -16.27 8.39
N ALA A 48 -13.52 -16.08 7.76
CA ALA A 48 -12.90 -17.03 6.83
C ALA A 48 -12.33 -18.29 7.52
N MET A 49 -12.13 -18.27 8.85
CA MET A 49 -11.70 -19.44 9.63
C MET A 49 -12.87 -20.34 10.07
N GLY A 50 -14.11 -20.07 9.63
CA GLY A 50 -15.29 -20.85 9.98
C GLY A 50 -15.29 -22.28 9.44
N PRO A 51 -16.06 -23.23 10.03
CA PRO A 51 -15.99 -24.66 9.71
C PRO A 51 -16.60 -25.06 8.35
N ARG A 52 -17.25 -24.14 7.62
CA ARG A 52 -17.95 -24.43 6.36
C ARG A 52 -17.14 -23.92 5.15
N LEU A 53 -16.76 -24.81 4.25
CA LEU A 53 -15.87 -24.54 3.10
C LEU A 53 -16.36 -23.40 2.18
N TRP A 54 -17.67 -23.32 1.92
CA TRP A 54 -18.28 -22.23 1.15
C TRP A 54 -18.15 -20.86 1.83
N MET A 55 -18.31 -20.84 3.15
CA MET A 55 -18.14 -19.64 3.98
C MET A 55 -16.67 -19.19 3.93
N GLN A 56 -15.73 -20.13 4.06
CA GLN A 56 -14.30 -19.84 3.96
C GLN A 56 -13.90 -19.27 2.60
N LEU A 57 -14.43 -19.81 1.50
CA LEU A 57 -14.16 -19.29 0.16
C LEU A 57 -14.68 -17.86 -0.01
N VAL A 58 -15.94 -17.61 0.37
CA VAL A 58 -16.54 -16.27 0.24
C VAL A 58 -15.81 -15.25 1.10
N TRP A 59 -15.64 -15.52 2.40
CA TRP A 59 -14.97 -14.59 3.32
C TRP A 59 -13.46 -14.48 3.06
N GLY A 60 -12.84 -15.56 2.59
CA GLY A 60 -11.46 -15.58 2.15
C GLY A 60 -11.24 -14.67 0.95
N THR A 61 -12.09 -14.75 -0.08
CA THR A 61 -12.03 -13.83 -1.23
C THR A 61 -12.25 -12.38 -0.80
N VAL A 62 -13.23 -12.11 0.06
CA VAL A 62 -13.46 -10.75 0.60
C VAL A 62 -12.20 -10.23 1.31
N THR A 63 -11.56 -11.06 2.13
CA THR A 63 -10.33 -10.68 2.86
C THR A 63 -9.18 -10.37 1.90
N VAL A 64 -9.03 -11.16 0.83
CA VAL A 64 -8.01 -10.91 -0.20
C VAL A 64 -8.27 -9.60 -0.94
N VAL A 65 -9.52 -9.32 -1.31
CA VAL A 65 -9.88 -8.05 -1.98
C VAL A 65 -9.61 -6.86 -1.08
N VAL A 66 -10.00 -6.93 0.19
CA VAL A 66 -9.71 -5.87 1.17
C VAL A 66 -8.21 -5.65 1.30
N GLY A 67 -7.42 -6.72 1.45
CA GLY A 67 -5.97 -6.61 1.53
C GLY A 67 -5.32 -6.01 0.28
N LEU A 68 -5.82 -6.31 -0.92
CA LEU A 68 -5.33 -5.69 -2.16
C LEU A 68 -5.60 -4.17 -2.17
N ILE A 69 -6.75 -3.73 -1.67
CA ILE A 69 -7.09 -2.32 -1.55
C ILE A 69 -6.17 -1.63 -0.53
N GLU A 70 -5.91 -2.27 0.61
CA GLU A 70 -4.96 -1.75 1.61
C GLU A 70 -3.56 -1.54 1.01
N VAL A 71 -3.06 -2.52 0.26
CA VAL A 71 -1.76 -2.42 -0.40
C VAL A 71 -1.74 -1.25 -1.39
N ALA A 72 -2.81 -1.03 -2.15
CA ALA A 72 -2.92 0.12 -3.05
C ALA A 72 -2.91 1.46 -2.31
N ILE A 73 -3.61 1.55 -1.17
CA ILE A 73 -3.63 2.76 -0.32
C ILE A 73 -2.25 3.01 0.28
N ILE A 74 -1.61 1.99 0.84
CA ILE A 74 -0.24 2.09 1.39
C ILE A 74 0.72 2.56 0.31
N TRP A 75 0.65 1.99 -0.90
CA TRP A 75 1.47 2.41 -2.02
C TRP A 75 1.24 3.89 -2.40
N THR A 76 -0.02 4.33 -2.38
CA THR A 76 -0.38 5.74 -2.63
C THR A 76 0.23 6.67 -1.57
N ILE A 77 0.22 6.27 -0.30
CA ILE A 77 0.84 7.03 0.79
C ILE A 77 2.37 7.04 0.62
N VAL A 78 2.99 5.89 0.33
CA VAL A 78 4.44 5.79 0.13
C VAL A 78 4.90 6.66 -1.03
N THR A 79 4.22 6.60 -2.17
CA THR A 79 4.59 7.40 -3.36
C THR A 79 4.40 8.91 -3.17
N ARG A 80 3.48 9.33 -2.30
CA ARG A 80 3.21 10.74 -2.02
C ARG A 80 4.02 11.32 -0.85
N TYR A 81 4.31 10.53 0.17
CA TYR A 81 4.88 10.99 1.45
C TYR A 81 6.24 10.38 1.80
N LEU A 82 6.66 9.27 1.17
CA LEU A 82 8.07 8.88 1.17
C LEU A 82 8.72 9.41 -0.11
N PRO A 83 9.36 10.60 -0.07
CA PRO A 83 10.26 10.99 -1.12
C PRO A 83 11.51 10.11 -1.03
N VAL A 84 11.46 8.93 -1.63
CA VAL A 84 12.66 8.10 -1.87
C VAL A 84 13.71 8.91 -2.64
N CYS A 85 13.27 9.90 -3.45
CA CYS A 85 14.12 10.89 -4.09
C CYS A 85 14.85 11.83 -3.11
N ASP A 86 14.21 12.26 -2.02
CA ASP A 86 14.86 13.09 -1.00
C ASP A 86 15.83 12.27 -0.16
N MET A 87 15.62 10.97 0.06
CA MET A 87 16.63 10.16 0.75
C MET A 87 17.95 10.15 0.00
N SER A 88 17.93 10.06 -1.33
CA SER A 88 19.16 10.20 -2.13
C SER A 88 19.78 11.61 -2.06
N ALA A 89 18.98 12.66 -1.87
CA ALA A 89 19.49 14.02 -1.65
C ALA A 89 20.07 14.19 -0.23
N LEU A 90 19.37 13.68 0.79
CA LEU A 90 19.76 13.68 2.20
C LEU A 90 21.02 12.84 2.43
N ILE A 91 21.09 11.63 1.85
CA ILE A 91 22.28 10.77 1.88
C ILE A 91 23.44 11.46 1.16
N ARG A 92 23.20 12.08 -0.01
CA ARG A 92 24.24 12.81 -0.74
C ARG A 92 24.74 14.03 0.04
N ASN A 93 23.86 14.74 0.76
CA ASN A 93 24.21 15.88 1.59
C ASN A 93 25.01 15.46 2.84
N ILE A 94 24.62 14.34 3.48
CA ILE A 94 25.35 13.74 4.60
C ILE A 94 26.74 13.23 4.16
N LEU A 95 26.82 12.54 3.01
CA LEU A 95 28.09 12.06 2.43
C LEU A 95 29.02 13.21 1.99
N ARG A 96 28.47 14.37 1.61
CA ARG A 96 29.25 15.54 1.22
C ARG A 96 29.70 16.42 2.39
N HIS A 97 29.26 16.15 3.62
CA HIS A 97 29.53 17.01 4.79
C HIS A 97 29.19 18.49 4.53
N GLU A 98 28.18 18.78 3.70
CA GLU A 98 27.69 20.15 3.49
C GLU A 98 26.66 20.48 4.60
N PRO A 99 26.75 21.66 5.24
CA PRO A 99 25.81 22.04 6.28
C PRO A 99 24.42 22.20 5.67
N SER A 100 23.44 21.53 6.29
CA SER A 100 22.03 21.56 5.92
C SER A 100 21.51 22.99 5.83
N THR A 101 21.52 23.55 4.62
CA THR A 101 20.75 24.74 4.27
C THR A 101 19.35 24.29 3.85
N VAL A 102 18.65 23.64 4.79
CA VAL A 102 17.19 23.60 4.76
C VAL A 102 16.77 24.99 5.23
N ILE A 103 16.62 25.89 4.26
CA ILE A 103 16.14 27.25 4.46
C ILE A 103 14.65 27.17 4.81
N ALA A 104 14.29 28.04 5.75
CA ALA A 104 12.97 28.34 6.31
C ALA A 104 11.81 28.42 5.31
#